data_AF-T1XKG3-F1
#
_entry.id   AF-T1XKG3-F1
#
_cell.length_a   1.000
_cell.length_b   1.000
_cell.length_c   1.000
_cell.angle_alpha   90.00
_cell.angle_beta   90.00
_cell.angle_gamma   90.00
#
_symmetry.space_group_name_H-M   'P 1'
#
loop_
_entity.id
_entity.type
_entity.pdbx_description
1 polymer ?
#
loop_
_entity_poly.entity_id
_entity_poly.type
_entity_poly.pdbx_seq_one_letter_code
_entity_poly.pdbx_strand_id
1 'polypeptide(L)'
;MPAKKSPWKQLIAGGAIACVLSSTSAVLAQDLQEAPACRASKNPHRLKLEQKFEFNGIRVFYTQSGPHALYTDVDLNRNGVPDIVEDAALHLDTVRQIFNRNGFRDPLRSTRFRRAESIDIDFLDFGTYSEENAKKRGLSFSGVVRYPGSRNRDGRCSISIGINSTMRGNHERVKDYLIPHELFHLYQYGYTMFRASWFLEGMAKWAEWVTLAENERNREMWSTPLPSSQKELSERVFLNPNPYDVRHFWNRLAELAKSQDAPMIIPAELRSRRFADGTPVIRDEVWRGHSLMLKILQELDEDDDKVTREKNRQPNQWTNEDQRSVANNPILMRAVQRAVGSFRISTPEVVRFLALDPASPG
;
A
#
# COMPACT_ATOMS: atom_id res chain seq x y z
N MET A 1 -8.26 40.84 53.36
CA MET A 1 -8.95 40.33 52.15
C MET A 1 -10.12 41.26 51.83
N PRO A 2 -10.46 41.53 50.56
CA PRO A 2 -9.73 42.41 49.64
C PRO A 2 -10.63 43.50 48.98
N ALA A 3 -10.03 44.24 48.04
CA ALA A 3 -10.60 44.89 46.86
C ALA A 3 -11.11 46.34 46.95
N LYS A 4 -10.32 47.22 46.32
CA LYS A 4 -10.72 48.51 45.73
C LYS A 4 -11.65 48.29 44.54
N LYS A 5 -12.71 49.10 44.42
CA LYS A 5 -13.30 49.55 43.14
C LYS A 5 -13.96 50.91 43.31
N SER A 6 -13.69 51.81 42.36
CA SER A 6 -14.53 52.95 41.91
C SER A 6 -13.77 53.69 40.78
N PRO A 7 -14.38 54.57 39.96
CA PRO A 7 -15.70 54.56 39.33
C PRO A 7 -15.70 54.92 37.79
N TRP A 8 -16.81 54.58 37.10
CA TRP A 8 -17.61 55.37 36.12
C TRP A 8 -16.95 56.03 34.88
N LYS A 9 -17.28 55.65 33.63
CA LYS A 9 -18.41 56.04 32.72
C LYS A 9 -18.32 57.45 32.07
N GLN A 10 -18.20 57.43 30.73
CA GLN A 10 -18.81 58.29 29.67
C GLN A 10 -18.35 59.78 29.58
N LEU A 11 -18.18 60.48 28.44
CA LEU A 11 -18.74 60.45 27.07
C LEU A 11 -17.78 61.09 26.01
N ILE A 12 -17.88 60.58 24.77
CA ILE A 12 -17.79 61.15 23.40
C ILE A 12 -17.33 62.62 23.19
N ALA A 13 -16.35 62.86 22.30
CA ALA A 13 -16.49 63.58 21.00
C ALA A 13 -15.17 64.19 20.44
N GLY A 14 -14.88 63.90 19.16
CA GLY A 14 -14.41 64.91 18.19
C GLY A 14 -12.91 65.03 17.92
N GLY A 15 -12.55 64.97 16.62
CA GLY A 15 -11.44 65.78 16.07
C GLY A 15 -10.38 65.04 15.26
N ALA A 16 -10.55 65.07 13.94
CA ALA A 16 -9.56 65.03 12.86
C ALA A 16 -8.13 64.48 13.16
N ILE A 17 -7.82 63.29 12.63
CA ILE A 17 -6.44 62.79 12.50
C ILE A 17 -5.91 63.22 11.13
N ALA A 18 -4.94 64.14 11.16
CA ALA A 18 -4.12 64.50 10.02
C ALA A 18 -3.05 63.43 9.74
N CYS A 19 -2.81 63.19 8.46
CA CYS A 19 -1.88 62.24 7.87
C CYS A 19 -0.47 62.28 8.48
N VAL A 20 0.02 61.13 8.93
CA VAL A 20 1.44 60.78 8.85
C VAL A 20 1.53 59.45 8.11
N LEU A 21 2.15 59.53 6.94
CA LEU A 21 2.47 58.43 6.05
C LEU A 21 3.29 57.37 6.81
N SER A 22 2.68 56.23 7.12
CA SER A 22 3.42 54.99 7.33
C SER A 22 3.12 54.08 6.15
N SER A 23 4.18 53.80 5.40
CA SER A 23 4.23 52.91 4.25
C SER A 23 3.58 51.57 4.58
N THR A 24 2.36 51.36 4.10
CA THR A 24 1.79 50.03 3.94
C THR A 24 2.61 49.33 2.86
N SER A 25 3.67 48.64 3.26
CA SER A 25 4.19 47.54 2.47
C SER A 25 3.07 46.51 2.42
N ALA A 26 2.30 46.55 1.33
CA ALA A 26 1.47 45.45 0.93
C ALA A 26 2.36 44.21 1.01
N VAL A 27 2.06 43.32 1.96
CA VAL A 27 2.52 41.95 1.88
C VAL A 27 1.82 41.42 0.64
N LEU A 28 2.48 41.62 -0.50
CA LEU A 28 2.24 40.85 -1.71
C LEU A 28 2.19 39.43 -1.22
N ALA A 29 1.01 38.82 -1.36
CA ALA A 29 0.86 37.39 -1.28
C ALA A 29 2.02 36.82 -2.09
N GLN A 30 3.05 36.35 -1.39
CA GLN A 30 4.06 35.52 -1.99
C GLN A 30 3.24 34.42 -2.61
N ASP A 31 3.28 34.35 -3.94
CA ASP A 31 2.77 33.22 -4.71
C ASP A 31 2.95 31.99 -3.84
N LEU A 32 1.83 31.42 -3.40
CA LEU A 32 1.80 30.04 -2.96
C LEU A 32 2.23 29.27 -4.20
N GLN A 33 3.54 29.17 -4.38
CA GLN A 33 4.17 28.47 -5.47
C GLN A 33 3.65 27.05 -5.32
N GLU A 34 2.69 26.69 -6.17
CA GLU A 34 2.09 25.37 -6.20
C GLU A 34 3.23 24.37 -6.12
N ALA A 35 3.27 23.59 -5.03
CA ALA A 35 4.27 22.54 -4.88
C ALA A 35 4.30 21.74 -6.18
N PRO A 36 5.49 21.44 -6.76
CA PRO A 36 5.58 21.02 -8.15
C PRO A 36 4.63 19.84 -8.40
N ALA A 37 3.79 19.96 -9.43
CA ALA A 37 2.87 18.91 -9.87
C ALA A 37 3.54 17.52 -9.85
N CYS A 38 2.76 16.44 -9.65
CA CYS A 38 3.34 15.10 -9.67
C CYS A 38 4.17 14.87 -10.95
N ARG A 39 5.19 14.00 -10.85
CA ARG A 39 6.18 13.81 -11.90
C ARG A 39 5.49 13.43 -13.22
N ALA A 40 5.74 14.20 -14.28
CA ALA A 40 5.31 13.82 -15.62
C ALA A 40 6.17 12.67 -16.14
N SER A 41 5.54 11.63 -16.68
CA SER A 41 6.21 10.51 -17.35
C SER A 41 5.87 10.47 -18.83
N LYS A 42 6.89 10.17 -19.64
CA LYS A 42 6.76 9.93 -21.08
C LYS A 42 6.96 8.46 -21.44
N ASN A 43 6.67 7.53 -20.50
CA ASN A 43 6.84 6.09 -20.74
C ASN A 43 6.00 5.66 -21.97
N PRO A 44 6.63 5.27 -23.09
CA PRO A 44 5.92 5.03 -24.34
C PRO A 44 4.98 3.83 -24.29
N HIS A 45 5.25 2.84 -23.44
CA HIS A 45 4.39 1.66 -23.27
C HIS A 45 3.05 2.02 -22.65
N ARG A 46 3.06 2.88 -21.61
CA ARG A 46 1.83 3.33 -20.94
C ARG A 46 1.01 4.31 -21.77
N LEU A 47 1.65 5.02 -22.70
CA LEU A 47 0.96 5.90 -23.65
C LEU A 47 0.20 5.12 -24.73
N LYS A 48 0.55 3.84 -24.98
CA LYS A 48 -0.12 2.94 -25.93
C LYS A 48 -1.35 2.21 -25.34
N LEU A 49 -1.70 2.49 -24.08
CA LEU A 49 -2.91 1.95 -23.45
C LEU A 49 -4.09 2.86 -23.83
N GLU A 50 -4.69 2.55 -24.96
CA GLU A 50 -5.67 3.38 -25.68
C GLU A 50 -7.12 3.16 -25.23
N GLN A 51 -7.36 2.18 -24.36
CA GLN A 51 -8.67 1.95 -23.75
C GLN A 51 -8.64 2.24 -22.25
N LYS A 52 -9.81 2.61 -21.72
CA LYS A 52 -10.04 2.93 -20.31
C LYS A 52 -11.34 2.32 -19.84
N PHE A 53 -11.29 1.66 -18.69
CA PHE A 53 -12.45 1.33 -17.88
C PHE A 53 -12.34 2.04 -16.52
N GLU A 54 -13.46 2.43 -15.92
CA GLU A 54 -13.46 3.10 -14.61
C GLU A 54 -14.56 2.53 -13.72
N PHE A 55 -14.20 2.18 -12.48
CA PHE A 55 -15.11 1.64 -11.48
C PHE A 55 -14.76 2.20 -10.10
N ASN A 56 -15.69 2.91 -9.45
CA ASN A 56 -15.50 3.51 -8.12
C ASN A 56 -14.20 4.31 -7.96
N GLY A 57 -13.82 5.08 -8.99
CA GLY A 57 -12.61 5.91 -9.01
C GLY A 57 -11.30 5.15 -9.28
N ILE A 58 -11.36 3.83 -9.52
CA ILE A 58 -10.25 3.02 -10.00
C ILE A 58 -10.29 3.04 -11.53
N ARG A 59 -9.14 3.33 -12.14
CA ARG A 59 -9.03 3.44 -13.59
C ARG A 59 -8.18 2.29 -14.11
N VAL A 60 -8.68 1.58 -15.10
CA VAL A 60 -7.96 0.46 -15.74
C VAL A 60 -7.64 0.86 -17.17
N PHE A 61 -6.36 0.77 -17.52
CA PHE A 61 -5.86 1.11 -18.85
C PHE A 61 -5.34 -0.14 -19.55
N TYR A 62 -5.79 -0.35 -20.77
CA TYR A 62 -5.49 -1.54 -21.56
C TYR A 62 -5.52 -1.23 -23.06
N THR A 63 -5.21 -2.22 -23.88
CA THR A 63 -5.42 -2.18 -25.33
C THR A 63 -5.74 -3.59 -25.83
N GLN A 64 -6.43 -3.69 -26.95
CA GLN A 64 -6.75 -4.96 -27.64
C GLN A 64 -5.81 -5.24 -28.81
N SER A 65 -4.85 -4.35 -29.09
CA SER A 65 -3.93 -4.50 -30.22
C SER A 65 -2.48 -4.14 -29.87
N GLY A 66 -1.56 -4.60 -30.71
CA GLY A 66 -0.12 -4.37 -30.52
C GLY A 66 0.47 -5.15 -29.33
N PRO A 67 1.69 -4.76 -28.88
CA PRO A 67 2.45 -5.55 -27.91
C PRO A 67 1.76 -5.71 -26.55
N HIS A 68 0.96 -4.72 -26.12
CA HIS A 68 0.28 -4.75 -24.83
C HIS A 68 -1.15 -5.29 -24.91
N ALA A 69 -1.52 -5.91 -26.04
CA ALA A 69 -2.83 -6.54 -26.18
C ALA A 69 -3.10 -7.51 -25.02
N LEU A 70 -4.33 -7.52 -24.52
CA LEU A 70 -4.76 -8.53 -23.56
C LEU A 70 -4.68 -9.91 -24.21
N TYR A 71 -4.20 -10.91 -23.46
CA TYR A 71 -4.14 -12.29 -23.95
C TYR A 71 -5.53 -12.91 -24.19
N THR A 72 -6.57 -12.29 -23.63
CA THR A 72 -7.96 -12.69 -23.73
C THR A 72 -8.86 -11.47 -23.90
N ASP A 73 -9.87 -11.61 -24.72
CA ASP A 73 -10.92 -10.63 -25.04
C ASP A 73 -12.30 -11.13 -24.59
N VAL A 74 -12.34 -12.15 -23.72
CA VAL A 74 -13.59 -12.72 -23.19
C VAL A 74 -14.39 -11.62 -22.50
N ASP A 75 -15.66 -11.51 -22.89
CA ASP A 75 -16.68 -10.60 -22.37
C ASP A 75 -17.97 -11.42 -22.21
N LEU A 76 -18.13 -12.08 -21.06
CA LEU A 76 -19.23 -13.03 -20.83
C LEU A 76 -20.57 -12.32 -20.70
N ASN A 77 -20.57 -11.11 -20.13
CA ASN A 77 -21.78 -10.34 -19.88
C ASN A 77 -22.16 -9.41 -21.05
N ARG A 78 -21.32 -9.36 -22.11
CA ARG A 78 -21.51 -8.59 -23.35
C ARG A 78 -21.63 -7.09 -23.11
N ASN A 79 -20.89 -6.56 -22.13
CA ASN A 79 -20.91 -5.13 -21.81
C ASN A 79 -19.90 -4.31 -22.64
N GLY A 80 -19.12 -4.97 -23.50
CA GLY A 80 -18.10 -4.35 -24.36
C GLY A 80 -16.75 -4.15 -23.68
N VAL A 81 -16.57 -4.65 -22.46
CA VAL A 81 -15.33 -4.60 -21.68
C VAL A 81 -14.86 -6.02 -21.43
N PRO A 82 -13.60 -6.39 -21.74
CA PRO A 82 -13.10 -7.71 -21.40
C PRO A 82 -13.19 -7.97 -19.90
N ASP A 83 -13.69 -9.14 -19.51
CA ASP A 83 -13.97 -9.51 -18.12
C ASP A 83 -12.75 -9.31 -17.20
N ILE A 84 -11.53 -9.61 -17.69
CA ILE A 84 -10.28 -9.41 -16.94
C ILE A 84 -10.07 -7.95 -16.51
N VAL A 85 -10.56 -6.99 -17.28
CA VAL A 85 -10.43 -5.54 -17.02
C VAL A 85 -11.39 -5.13 -15.91
N GLU A 86 -12.66 -5.51 -16.00
CA GLU A 86 -13.65 -5.15 -14.98
C GLU A 86 -13.45 -5.94 -13.67
N ASP A 87 -13.10 -7.22 -13.76
CA ASP A 87 -12.80 -8.06 -12.59
C ASP A 87 -11.59 -7.52 -11.82
N ALA A 88 -10.56 -7.00 -12.52
CA ALA A 88 -9.41 -6.37 -11.88
C ALA A 88 -9.82 -5.11 -11.10
N ALA A 89 -10.66 -4.25 -11.67
CA ALA A 89 -11.14 -3.05 -11.02
C ALA A 89 -12.03 -3.38 -9.80
N LEU A 90 -12.96 -4.33 -9.99
CA LEU A 90 -13.86 -4.80 -8.94
C LEU A 90 -13.10 -5.43 -7.77
N HIS A 91 -12.11 -6.27 -8.05
CA HIS A 91 -11.31 -6.91 -7.01
C HIS A 91 -10.50 -5.86 -6.25
N LEU A 92 -9.90 -4.88 -6.95
CA LEU A 92 -9.09 -3.83 -6.32
C LEU A 92 -9.96 -2.99 -5.39
N ASP A 93 -11.14 -2.57 -5.85
CA ASP A 93 -12.10 -1.83 -5.03
C ASP A 93 -12.50 -2.63 -3.78
N THR A 94 -12.82 -3.90 -3.96
CA THR A 94 -13.27 -4.78 -2.88
C THR A 94 -12.19 -4.91 -1.81
N VAL A 95 -10.96 -5.28 -2.21
CA VAL A 95 -9.84 -5.47 -1.28
C VAL A 95 -9.46 -4.15 -0.60
N ARG A 96 -9.41 -3.04 -1.35
CA ARG A 96 -9.12 -1.72 -0.78
C ARG A 96 -10.14 -1.34 0.28
N GLN A 97 -11.43 -1.58 0.03
CA GLN A 97 -12.46 -1.30 1.02
C GLN A 97 -12.34 -2.20 2.25
N ILE A 98 -12.04 -3.50 2.10
CA ILE A 98 -11.78 -4.40 3.24
C ILE A 98 -10.60 -3.89 4.08
N PHE A 99 -9.44 -3.61 3.46
CA PHE A 99 -8.27 -3.09 4.18
C PHE A 99 -8.61 -1.80 4.93
N ASN A 100 -9.24 -0.83 4.27
CA ASN A 100 -9.60 0.45 4.87
C ASN A 100 -10.58 0.30 6.06
N ARG A 101 -11.58 -0.58 5.94
CA ARG A 101 -12.57 -0.83 7.01
C ARG A 101 -11.94 -1.54 8.20
N ASN A 102 -10.88 -2.31 7.99
CA ASN A 102 -10.10 -2.97 9.04
C ASN A 102 -8.91 -2.12 9.53
N GLY A 103 -8.95 -0.80 9.31
CA GLY A 103 -8.05 0.18 9.94
C GLY A 103 -6.75 0.47 9.19
N PHE A 104 -6.50 -0.19 8.05
CA PHE A 104 -5.35 0.15 7.21
C PHE A 104 -5.54 1.53 6.58
N ARG A 105 -4.49 2.36 6.62
CA ARG A 105 -4.48 3.70 6.04
C ARG A 105 -4.44 3.56 4.53
N ASP A 106 -5.51 4.02 3.90
CA ASP A 106 -5.60 4.08 2.43
C ASP A 106 -4.35 4.71 1.81
N PRO A 107 -3.73 4.09 0.78
CA PRO A 107 -2.55 4.61 0.13
C PRO A 107 -2.72 6.06 -0.33
N LEU A 108 -3.88 6.43 -0.88
CA LEU A 108 -4.14 7.80 -1.36
C LEU A 108 -4.22 8.83 -0.22
N ARG A 109 -4.39 8.38 1.03
CA ARG A 109 -4.37 9.23 2.23
C ARG A 109 -3.00 9.27 2.91
N SER A 110 -2.02 8.52 2.42
CA SER A 110 -0.65 8.57 2.93
C SER A 110 0.04 9.88 2.56
N THR A 111 0.95 10.36 3.41
CA THR A 111 1.77 11.55 3.12
C THR A 111 2.58 11.37 1.83
N ARG A 112 3.06 10.15 1.57
CA ARG A 112 3.81 9.77 0.37
C ARG A 112 3.01 9.94 -0.92
N PHE A 113 1.74 9.51 -0.92
CA PHE A 113 0.90 9.50 -2.12
C PHE A 113 -0.21 10.55 -2.13
N ARG A 114 -0.21 11.51 -1.19
CA ARG A 114 -1.23 12.57 -1.07
C ARG A 114 -1.53 13.38 -2.34
N ARG A 115 -0.64 13.32 -3.35
CA ARG A 115 -0.81 13.99 -4.65
C ARG A 115 -1.48 13.11 -5.70
N ALA A 116 -1.68 11.83 -5.43
CA ALA A 116 -2.39 10.91 -6.32
C ALA A 116 -3.90 11.07 -6.12
N GLU A 117 -4.62 11.14 -7.24
CA GLU A 117 -6.08 11.23 -7.28
C GLU A 117 -6.72 9.84 -7.37
N SER A 118 -5.99 8.86 -7.92
CA SER A 118 -6.48 7.50 -8.15
C SER A 118 -5.39 6.44 -7.99
N ILE A 119 -5.85 5.19 -7.85
CA ILE A 119 -5.04 3.99 -8.08
C ILE A 119 -5.40 3.48 -9.48
N ASP A 120 -4.41 3.44 -10.35
CA ASP A 120 -4.56 2.94 -11.72
C ASP A 120 -4.12 1.47 -11.82
N ILE A 121 -4.77 0.71 -12.69
CA ILE A 121 -4.34 -0.63 -13.12
C ILE A 121 -3.90 -0.53 -14.58
N ASP A 122 -2.68 -0.95 -14.88
CA ASP A 122 -2.14 -0.91 -16.23
C ASP A 122 -1.86 -2.33 -16.75
N PHE A 123 -2.61 -2.76 -17.76
CA PHE A 123 -2.32 -4.01 -18.46
C PHE A 123 -1.18 -3.78 -19.45
N LEU A 124 -0.02 -4.39 -19.17
CA LEU A 124 1.21 -4.15 -19.91
C LEU A 124 1.89 -5.48 -20.22
N ASP A 125 2.36 -5.66 -21.45
CA ASP A 125 3.39 -6.67 -21.72
C ASP A 125 4.71 -6.31 -21.03
N PHE A 126 5.03 -7.06 -19.99
CA PHE A 126 6.26 -6.86 -19.21
C PHE A 126 7.53 -7.26 -19.97
N GLY A 127 7.42 -8.14 -20.97
CA GLY A 127 8.55 -8.54 -21.80
C GLY A 127 9.15 -7.38 -22.60
N THR A 128 8.35 -6.36 -22.89
CA THR A 128 8.82 -5.13 -23.54
C THR A 128 9.77 -4.29 -22.68
N TYR A 129 9.84 -4.54 -21.37
CA TYR A 129 10.72 -3.80 -20.45
C TYR A 129 12.04 -4.53 -20.20
N SER A 130 12.00 -5.85 -19.97
CA SER A 130 13.18 -6.71 -19.85
C SER A 130 12.78 -8.20 -19.80
N GLU A 131 13.73 -9.08 -20.11
CA GLU A 131 13.55 -10.54 -19.97
C GLU A 131 13.25 -10.97 -18.52
N GLU A 132 13.84 -10.28 -17.53
CA GLU A 132 13.56 -10.53 -16.12
C GLU A 132 12.09 -10.22 -15.78
N ASN A 133 11.57 -9.12 -16.30
CA ASN A 133 10.20 -8.70 -16.05
C ASN A 133 9.18 -9.53 -16.83
N ALA A 134 9.56 -10.13 -17.96
CA ALA A 134 8.68 -10.99 -18.77
C ALA A 134 8.02 -12.12 -17.94
N LYS A 135 8.71 -12.61 -16.90
CA LYS A 135 8.23 -13.69 -16.02
C LYS A 135 7.34 -13.21 -14.87
N LYS A 136 7.24 -11.90 -14.64
CA LYS A 136 6.44 -11.31 -13.56
C LYS A 136 4.96 -11.27 -13.97
N ARG A 137 4.09 -11.43 -12.97
CA ARG A 137 2.62 -11.47 -13.13
C ARG A 137 2.01 -10.10 -12.89
N GLY A 138 2.52 -9.40 -11.89
CA GLY A 138 2.15 -8.05 -11.52
C GLY A 138 3.37 -7.27 -11.04
N LEU A 139 3.18 -5.96 -10.93
CA LEU A 139 4.18 -5.01 -10.42
C LEU A 139 3.49 -3.84 -9.74
N SER A 140 4.03 -3.38 -8.62
CA SER A 140 3.55 -2.20 -7.92
C SER A 140 4.51 -1.03 -8.06
N PHE A 141 3.97 0.15 -8.40
CA PHE A 141 4.79 1.34 -8.66
C PHE A 141 4.62 2.36 -7.55
N SER A 142 5.75 2.85 -7.05
CA SER A 142 5.80 3.70 -5.85
C SER A 142 6.00 5.19 -6.10
N GLY A 143 5.89 5.61 -7.36
CA GLY A 143 5.93 7.02 -7.73
C GLY A 143 4.53 7.51 -8.06
N VAL A 144 4.19 8.72 -7.60
CA VAL A 144 3.02 9.44 -8.10
C VAL A 144 3.37 10.06 -9.45
N VAL A 145 2.65 9.68 -10.49
CA VAL A 145 2.97 10.02 -11.86
C VAL A 145 1.73 10.49 -12.62
N ARG A 146 1.93 11.42 -13.56
CA ARG A 146 0.96 11.75 -14.61
C ARG A 146 1.54 11.49 -15.99
N TYR A 147 0.66 11.28 -16.98
CA TYR A 147 1.04 10.97 -18.36
C TYR A 147 0.42 11.98 -19.35
N PRO A 148 1.04 13.15 -19.56
CA PRO A 148 0.46 14.24 -20.37
C PRO A 148 0.20 13.90 -21.85
N GLY A 149 0.75 12.80 -22.36
CA GLY A 149 0.52 12.32 -23.73
C GLY A 149 -0.59 11.26 -23.86
N SER A 150 -1.21 10.83 -22.76
CA SER A 150 -2.27 9.82 -22.78
C SER A 150 -3.62 10.52 -22.74
N ARG A 151 -4.38 10.42 -23.85
CA ARG A 151 -5.72 11.03 -23.95
C ARG A 151 -6.68 10.52 -22.87
N ASN A 152 -6.55 9.27 -22.45
CA ASN A 152 -7.48 8.66 -21.49
C ASN A 152 -7.15 8.98 -20.03
N ARG A 153 -5.95 9.49 -19.72
CA ARG A 153 -5.51 9.74 -18.34
C ARG A 153 -5.76 11.16 -17.87
N ASP A 154 -6.10 12.07 -18.79
CA ASP A 154 -6.45 13.47 -18.54
C ASP A 154 -5.41 14.24 -17.72
N GLY A 155 -4.14 13.84 -17.80
CA GLY A 155 -3.05 14.47 -17.04
C GLY A 155 -3.14 14.33 -15.51
N ARG A 156 -4.09 13.52 -14.99
CA ARG A 156 -4.29 13.31 -13.55
C ARG A 156 -3.15 12.51 -12.92
N CYS A 157 -2.84 12.85 -11.69
CA CYS A 157 -1.80 12.19 -10.91
C CYS A 157 -2.31 10.86 -10.35
N SER A 158 -1.56 9.78 -10.52
CA SER A 158 -1.94 8.47 -9.97
C SER A 158 -0.74 7.71 -9.40
N ILE A 159 -1.05 6.77 -8.51
CA ILE A 159 -0.21 5.60 -8.25
C ILE A 159 -0.77 4.43 -9.05
N SER A 160 0.04 3.42 -9.33
CA SER A 160 -0.41 2.33 -10.20
C SER A 160 0.10 0.97 -9.77
N ILE A 161 -0.68 -0.05 -10.08
CA ILE A 161 -0.20 -1.43 -10.25
C ILE A 161 -0.21 -1.78 -11.74
N GLY A 162 0.68 -2.66 -12.15
CA GLY A 162 0.73 -3.24 -13.49
C GLY A 162 0.35 -4.71 -13.43
N ILE A 163 -0.35 -5.18 -14.45
CA ILE A 163 -0.68 -6.60 -14.63
C ILE A 163 -0.12 -7.02 -15.98
N ASN A 164 0.55 -8.16 -16.03
CA ASN A 164 1.11 -8.68 -17.27
C ASN A 164 -0.03 -9.05 -18.22
N SER A 165 -0.18 -8.31 -19.32
CA SER A 165 -1.32 -8.41 -20.24
C SER A 165 -1.25 -9.66 -21.12
N THR A 166 -0.06 -10.19 -21.39
CA THR A 166 0.17 -11.28 -22.36
C THR A 166 0.25 -12.65 -21.70
N MET A 167 0.33 -12.71 -20.38
CA MET A 167 0.52 -13.97 -19.64
C MET A 167 -0.79 -14.75 -19.48
N ARG A 168 -0.87 -15.92 -20.11
CA ARG A 168 -2.01 -16.84 -19.97
C ARG A 168 -2.27 -17.21 -18.51
N GLY A 169 -3.56 -17.26 -18.17
CA GLY A 169 -4.05 -17.56 -16.83
C GLY A 169 -3.95 -16.38 -15.85
N ASN A 170 -3.54 -15.18 -16.30
CA ASN A 170 -3.54 -14.02 -15.41
C ASN A 170 -4.94 -13.55 -15.02
N HIS A 171 -5.98 -13.81 -15.80
CA HIS A 171 -7.37 -13.52 -15.38
C HIS A 171 -7.74 -14.29 -14.12
N GLU A 172 -7.44 -15.59 -14.07
CA GLU A 172 -7.64 -16.40 -12.86
C GLU A 172 -6.80 -15.89 -11.68
N ARG A 173 -5.58 -15.44 -11.92
CA ARG A 173 -4.72 -14.87 -10.87
C ARG A 173 -5.23 -13.52 -10.38
N VAL A 174 -5.80 -12.71 -11.26
CA VAL A 174 -6.50 -11.46 -10.92
C VAL A 174 -7.65 -11.77 -9.98
N LYS A 175 -8.47 -12.80 -10.26
CA LYS A 175 -9.57 -13.24 -9.39
C LYS A 175 -9.09 -13.87 -8.08
N ASP A 176 -7.91 -14.48 -8.06
CA ASP A 176 -7.36 -15.14 -6.87
C ASP A 176 -6.54 -14.20 -5.96
N TYR A 177 -5.30 -13.88 -6.34
CA TYR A 177 -4.32 -13.33 -5.39
C TYR A 177 -3.55 -12.11 -5.90
N LEU A 178 -3.51 -11.90 -7.21
CA LEU A 178 -2.63 -10.91 -7.82
C LEU A 178 -3.01 -9.49 -7.40
N ILE A 179 -4.30 -9.18 -7.39
CA ILE A 179 -4.78 -7.86 -6.99
C ILE A 179 -4.51 -7.59 -5.50
N PRO A 180 -4.87 -8.48 -4.55
CA PRO A 180 -4.45 -8.33 -3.15
C PRO A 180 -2.94 -8.12 -2.97
N HIS A 181 -2.09 -8.92 -3.64
CA HIS A 181 -0.63 -8.85 -3.53
C HIS A 181 -0.09 -7.48 -3.96
N GLU A 182 -0.45 -7.04 -5.17
CA GLU A 182 0.05 -5.78 -5.72
C GLU A 182 -0.57 -4.56 -5.00
N LEU A 183 -1.85 -4.62 -4.64
CA LEU A 183 -2.45 -3.54 -3.86
C LEU A 183 -1.77 -3.41 -2.50
N PHE A 184 -1.43 -4.51 -1.84
CA PHE A 184 -0.81 -4.47 -0.51
C PHE A 184 0.59 -3.82 -0.54
N HIS A 185 1.37 -3.98 -1.61
CA HIS A 185 2.60 -3.22 -1.80
C HIS A 185 2.37 -1.71 -1.76
N LEU A 186 1.27 -1.20 -2.33
CA LEU A 186 0.93 0.23 -2.22
C LEU A 186 0.61 0.65 -0.79
N TYR A 187 -0.03 -0.21 0.01
CA TYR A 187 -0.21 0.04 1.45
C TYR A 187 1.15 0.09 2.15
N GLN A 188 2.01 -0.92 1.97
CA GLN A 188 3.35 -0.94 2.56
C GLN A 188 4.15 0.33 2.21
N TYR A 189 4.13 0.75 0.94
CA TYR A 189 4.80 1.98 0.53
C TYR A 189 4.20 3.24 1.16
N GLY A 190 2.89 3.26 1.43
CA GLY A 190 2.21 4.35 2.11
C GLY A 190 2.46 4.41 3.63
N TYR A 191 3.01 3.35 4.22
CA TYR A 191 3.42 3.30 5.63
C TYR A 191 4.91 3.54 5.84
N THR A 192 5.77 3.10 4.93
CA THR A 192 7.22 3.19 5.16
C THR A 192 8.05 3.23 3.87
N MET A 193 9.25 3.79 3.95
CA MET A 193 10.29 3.75 2.92
C MET A 193 11.10 2.45 2.98
N PHE A 194 10.98 1.62 4.02
CA PHE A 194 11.66 0.34 4.07
C PHE A 194 11.17 -0.62 2.96
N ARG A 195 12.13 -1.33 2.33
CA ARG A 195 11.91 -2.22 1.18
C ARG A 195 12.72 -3.49 1.22
N ALA A 196 13.00 -4.01 2.41
CA ALA A 196 13.56 -5.34 2.52
C ALA A 196 12.61 -6.35 1.84
N SER A 197 13.14 -7.24 0.99
CA SER A 197 12.33 -8.17 0.19
C SER A 197 11.50 -9.12 1.05
N TRP A 198 12.06 -9.58 2.16
CA TRP A 198 11.40 -10.44 3.16
C TRP A 198 10.17 -9.77 3.79
N PHE A 199 10.19 -8.45 3.90
CA PHE A 199 9.05 -7.65 4.35
C PHE A 199 8.05 -7.41 3.22
N LEU A 200 8.51 -6.87 2.08
CA LEU A 200 7.60 -6.53 0.98
C LEU A 200 6.88 -7.77 0.43
N GLU A 201 7.62 -8.68 -0.20
CA GLU A 201 7.02 -9.83 -0.87
C GLU A 201 6.47 -10.85 0.13
N GLY A 202 7.18 -11.07 1.24
CA GLY A 202 6.76 -12.03 2.26
C GLY A 202 5.42 -11.66 2.89
N MET A 203 5.23 -10.38 3.24
CA MET A 203 3.99 -9.92 3.86
C MET A 203 2.88 -9.70 2.81
N ALA A 204 3.20 -9.30 1.58
CA ALA A 204 2.23 -9.27 0.48
C ALA A 204 1.63 -10.65 0.19
N LYS A 205 2.42 -11.73 0.34
CA LYS A 205 1.92 -13.11 0.29
C LYS A 205 0.93 -13.47 1.40
N TRP A 206 1.02 -12.85 2.56
CA TRP A 206 -0.01 -12.98 3.59
C TRP A 206 -1.29 -12.22 3.20
N ALA A 207 -1.16 -11.06 2.55
CA ALA A 207 -2.31 -10.27 2.10
C ALA A 207 -3.13 -10.96 0.98
N GLU A 208 -2.54 -11.91 0.24
CA GLU A 208 -3.25 -12.73 -0.76
C GLU A 208 -4.49 -13.44 -0.21
N TRP A 209 -4.56 -13.68 1.10
CA TRP A 209 -5.64 -14.43 1.75
C TRP A 209 -6.89 -13.60 2.08
N VAL A 210 -6.87 -12.27 1.91
CA VAL A 210 -7.98 -11.39 2.31
C VAL A 210 -9.34 -11.72 1.68
N THR A 211 -9.34 -12.34 0.50
CA THR A 211 -10.55 -12.72 -0.25
C THR A 211 -10.60 -14.22 -0.58
N LEU A 212 -9.59 -15.00 -0.15
CA LEU A 212 -9.46 -16.42 -0.47
C LEU A 212 -9.82 -17.29 0.73
N ALA A 213 -10.50 -18.41 0.47
CA ALA A 213 -10.80 -19.41 1.49
C ALA A 213 -9.53 -19.93 2.19
N GLU A 214 -9.33 -19.52 3.46
CA GLU A 214 -8.13 -19.82 4.26
C GLU A 214 -7.88 -21.33 4.45
N ASN A 215 -8.95 -22.13 4.42
CA ASN A 215 -8.91 -23.54 4.82
C ASN A 215 -8.85 -24.53 3.64
N GLU A 216 -8.95 -24.08 2.38
CA GLU A 216 -9.04 -25.01 1.25
C GLU A 216 -7.69 -25.46 0.70
N ARG A 217 -6.56 -24.82 1.07
CA ARG A 217 -5.31 -24.98 0.30
C ARG A 217 -4.11 -25.57 1.03
N ASN A 218 -3.81 -25.30 2.31
CA ASN A 218 -2.69 -25.99 3.01
C ASN A 218 -2.59 -25.69 4.53
N ARG A 219 -2.73 -26.71 5.41
CA ARG A 219 -2.48 -26.55 6.86
C ARG A 219 -1.02 -26.26 7.20
N GLU A 220 -0.08 -26.78 6.42
CA GLU A 220 1.36 -26.59 6.63
C GLU A 220 1.76 -25.11 6.49
N MET A 221 0.98 -24.33 5.76
CA MET A 221 1.24 -22.93 5.49
C MET A 221 1.23 -22.04 6.76
N TRP A 222 0.56 -22.50 7.81
CA TRP A 222 0.37 -21.77 9.08
C TRP A 222 1.13 -22.40 10.26
N SER A 223 1.76 -23.56 10.06
CA SER A 223 2.34 -24.36 11.13
C SER A 223 3.87 -24.25 11.25
N THR A 224 4.55 -23.63 10.28
CA THR A 224 6.01 -23.43 10.34
C THR A 224 6.37 -22.55 11.54
N PRO A 225 7.13 -23.03 12.54
CA PRO A 225 7.42 -22.25 13.74
C PRO A 225 8.24 -20.99 13.45
N LEU A 226 8.09 -19.95 14.26
CA LEU A 226 8.94 -18.75 14.23
C LEU A 226 10.42 -19.12 14.41
N PRO A 227 11.36 -18.32 13.87
CA PRO A 227 12.78 -18.49 14.15
C PRO A 227 13.06 -18.51 15.66
N SER A 228 13.83 -19.52 16.09
CA SER A 228 14.17 -19.74 17.51
C SER A 228 15.63 -19.43 17.85
N SER A 229 16.43 -19.09 16.84
CA SER A 229 17.84 -18.72 16.96
C SER A 229 18.20 -17.60 15.97
N GLN A 230 19.32 -16.93 16.21
CA GLN A 230 19.80 -15.87 15.31
C GLN A 230 20.12 -16.39 13.91
N LYS A 231 20.69 -17.61 13.84
CA LYS A 231 20.94 -18.31 12.58
C LYS A 231 19.65 -18.52 11.79
N GLU A 232 18.62 -19.07 12.43
CA GLU A 232 17.31 -19.26 11.79
C GLU A 232 16.68 -17.95 11.32
N LEU A 233 16.79 -16.89 12.12
CA LEU A 233 16.27 -15.57 11.75
C LEU A 233 16.97 -15.03 10.49
N SER A 234 18.30 -15.14 10.46
CA SER A 234 19.11 -14.73 9.33
C SER A 234 18.78 -15.53 8.07
N GLU A 235 18.85 -16.86 8.13
CA GLU A 235 18.70 -17.74 6.97
C GLU A 235 17.26 -17.78 6.43
N ARG A 236 16.27 -17.84 7.31
CA ARG A 236 14.86 -18.06 6.92
C ARG A 236 14.13 -16.76 6.61
N VAL A 237 14.58 -15.62 7.15
CA VAL A 237 13.93 -14.32 6.99
C VAL A 237 14.81 -13.33 6.25
N PHE A 238 15.94 -12.90 6.83
CA PHE A 238 16.71 -11.76 6.29
C PHE A 238 17.42 -12.04 4.97
N LEU A 239 18.03 -13.22 4.84
CA LEU A 239 18.87 -13.62 3.71
C LEU A 239 18.19 -14.68 2.83
N ASN A 240 16.90 -14.96 3.06
CA ASN A 240 16.19 -15.98 2.30
C ASN A 240 16.21 -15.63 0.80
N PRO A 241 16.77 -16.48 -0.07
CA PRO A 241 16.87 -16.20 -1.50
C PRO A 241 15.52 -16.25 -2.22
N ASN A 242 14.51 -16.88 -1.60
CA ASN A 242 13.14 -16.91 -2.08
C ASN A 242 12.23 -16.08 -1.15
N PRO A 243 12.02 -14.78 -1.44
CA PRO A 243 11.25 -13.92 -0.56
C PRO A 243 9.78 -14.33 -0.46
N TYR A 244 9.26 -15.14 -1.39
CA TYR A 244 7.92 -15.73 -1.28
C TYR A 244 7.83 -16.84 -0.24
N ASP A 245 8.94 -17.51 0.08
CA ASP A 245 9.00 -18.52 1.14
C ASP A 245 8.92 -17.89 2.54
N VAL A 246 9.35 -16.63 2.66
CA VAL A 246 9.21 -15.86 3.91
C VAL A 246 7.75 -15.66 4.31
N ARG A 247 6.77 -15.90 3.44
CA ARG A 247 5.35 -15.94 3.82
C ARG A 247 5.06 -16.86 5.00
N HIS A 248 5.83 -17.93 5.18
CA HIS A 248 5.65 -18.85 6.31
C HIS A 248 5.90 -18.16 7.66
N PHE A 249 6.85 -17.22 7.72
CA PHE A 249 7.08 -16.39 8.90
C PHE A 249 5.88 -15.49 9.20
N TRP A 250 5.37 -14.78 8.19
CA TRP A 250 4.21 -13.88 8.35
C TRP A 250 2.93 -14.64 8.68
N ASN A 251 2.67 -15.76 8.01
CA ASN A 251 1.51 -16.61 8.27
C ASN A 251 1.56 -17.21 9.68
N ARG A 252 2.75 -17.58 10.18
CA ARG A 252 2.87 -18.06 11.56
C ARG A 252 2.57 -16.96 12.59
N LEU A 253 3.06 -15.75 12.37
CA LEU A 253 2.71 -14.60 13.21
C LEU A 253 1.21 -14.34 13.19
N ALA A 254 0.59 -14.37 12.01
CA ALA A 254 -0.85 -14.23 11.86
C ALA A 254 -1.64 -15.31 12.60
N GLU A 255 -1.24 -16.58 12.46
CA GLU A 255 -1.86 -17.71 13.14
C GLU A 255 -1.76 -17.60 14.67
N LEU A 256 -0.61 -17.17 15.19
CA LEU A 256 -0.40 -16.98 16.63
C LEU A 256 -1.22 -15.80 17.18
N ALA A 257 -1.49 -14.78 16.36
CA ALA A 257 -2.23 -13.58 16.75
C ALA A 257 -3.75 -13.68 16.55
N LYS A 258 -4.24 -14.68 15.79
CA LYS A 258 -5.65 -14.74 15.35
C LYS A 258 -6.69 -14.67 16.46
N SER A 259 -6.37 -15.13 17.67
CA SER A 259 -7.29 -15.10 18.81
C SER A 259 -7.51 -13.69 19.36
N GLN A 260 -6.65 -12.74 18.99
CA GLN A 260 -6.72 -11.34 19.37
C GLN A 260 -7.34 -10.47 18.27
N ASP A 261 -7.65 -11.03 17.10
CA ASP A 261 -8.29 -10.27 16.02
C ASP A 261 -9.75 -9.99 16.33
N ALA A 262 -10.17 -8.77 16.04
CA ALA A 262 -11.58 -8.51 15.80
C ALA A 262 -12.01 -9.25 14.52
N PRO A 263 -13.27 -9.70 14.41
CA PRO A 263 -13.80 -10.22 13.16
C PRO A 263 -13.53 -9.27 12.00
N MET A 264 -13.15 -9.81 10.84
CA MET A 264 -12.90 -9.00 9.66
C MET A 264 -14.16 -8.20 9.30
N ILE A 265 -14.02 -6.90 9.20
CA ILE A 265 -15.11 -6.00 8.84
C ILE A 265 -15.31 -6.05 7.33
N ILE A 266 -16.38 -6.71 6.92
CA ILE A 266 -16.83 -6.78 5.53
C ILE A 266 -18.26 -6.22 5.47
N PRO A 267 -18.50 -5.11 4.76
CA PRO A 267 -19.86 -4.64 4.50
C PRO A 267 -20.68 -5.62 3.64
N ALA A 268 -22.00 -5.64 3.82
CA ALA A 268 -22.88 -6.59 3.12
C ALA A 268 -22.83 -6.43 1.60
N GLU A 269 -22.69 -5.20 1.12
CA GLU A 269 -22.53 -4.87 -0.30
C GLU A 269 -21.24 -5.43 -0.92
N LEU A 270 -20.19 -5.66 -0.12
CA LEU A 270 -18.97 -6.30 -0.61
C LEU A 270 -19.15 -7.82 -0.70
N ARG A 271 -19.82 -8.44 0.29
CA ARG A 271 -20.08 -9.90 0.31
C ARG A 271 -20.86 -10.40 -0.90
N SER A 272 -21.76 -9.56 -1.43
CA SER A 272 -22.58 -9.90 -2.60
C SER A 272 -21.85 -9.77 -3.94
N ARG A 273 -20.63 -9.20 -3.97
CA ARG A 273 -19.91 -8.99 -5.24
C ARG A 273 -19.56 -10.31 -5.90
N ARG A 274 -19.71 -10.34 -7.22
CA ARG A 274 -19.37 -11.47 -8.09
C ARG A 274 -18.52 -10.96 -9.25
N PHE A 275 -17.56 -11.77 -9.66
CA PHE A 275 -16.85 -11.59 -10.93
C PHE A 275 -17.80 -11.84 -12.11
N ALA A 276 -17.37 -11.50 -13.33
CA ALA A 276 -18.17 -11.65 -14.54
C ALA A 276 -18.66 -13.10 -14.77
N ASP A 277 -17.89 -14.09 -14.34
CA ASP A 277 -18.25 -15.52 -14.40
C ASP A 277 -19.22 -15.99 -13.30
N GLY A 278 -19.68 -15.07 -12.44
CA GLY A 278 -20.59 -15.36 -11.33
C GLY A 278 -19.92 -15.91 -10.07
N THR A 279 -18.60 -16.11 -10.06
CA THR A 279 -17.88 -16.56 -8.86
C THR A 279 -17.77 -15.43 -7.82
N PRO A 280 -17.77 -15.74 -6.50
CA PRO A 280 -17.65 -14.72 -5.47
C PRO A 280 -16.27 -14.08 -5.44
N VAL A 281 -16.25 -12.75 -5.29
CA VAL A 281 -15.00 -12.00 -5.07
C VAL A 281 -14.41 -12.35 -3.71
N ILE A 282 -15.25 -12.43 -2.68
CA ILE A 282 -14.87 -12.83 -1.31
C ILE A 282 -15.31 -14.28 -1.10
N ARG A 283 -14.36 -15.19 -0.91
CA ARG A 283 -14.61 -16.63 -0.77
C ARG A 283 -14.79 -17.07 0.68
N ASP A 284 -14.25 -16.32 1.63
CA ASP A 284 -14.50 -16.47 3.06
C ASP A 284 -14.38 -15.13 3.81
N GLU A 285 -14.74 -15.14 5.09
CA GLU A 285 -14.72 -13.95 5.94
C GLU A 285 -13.61 -13.98 6.99
N VAL A 286 -12.54 -14.74 6.73
CA VAL A 286 -11.45 -14.92 7.68
C VAL A 286 -10.16 -14.36 7.08
N TRP A 287 -9.49 -13.49 7.83
CA TRP A 287 -8.20 -12.94 7.45
C TRP A 287 -7.31 -12.85 8.68
N ARG A 288 -6.66 -13.96 9.03
CA ARG A 288 -5.88 -14.10 10.27
C ARG A 288 -4.78 -13.07 10.38
N GLY A 289 -4.58 -12.58 11.60
CA GLY A 289 -3.49 -11.70 11.98
C GLY A 289 -3.60 -10.28 11.47
N HIS A 290 -4.74 -9.87 10.89
CA HIS A 290 -4.85 -8.56 10.24
C HIS A 290 -4.59 -7.40 11.22
N SER A 291 -4.99 -7.54 12.49
CA SER A 291 -4.72 -6.54 13.52
C SER A 291 -3.23 -6.44 13.83
N LEU A 292 -2.52 -7.58 13.89
CA LEU A 292 -1.07 -7.61 14.13
C LEU A 292 -0.32 -7.00 12.95
N MET A 293 -0.70 -7.36 11.73
CA MET A 293 -0.09 -6.84 10.50
C MET A 293 -0.27 -5.32 10.38
N LEU A 294 -1.46 -4.80 10.73
CA LEU A 294 -1.68 -3.36 10.83
C LEU A 294 -0.75 -2.72 11.86
N LYS A 295 -0.63 -3.31 13.06
CA LYS A 295 0.26 -2.79 14.11
C LYS A 295 1.72 -2.78 13.67
N ILE A 296 2.18 -3.80 12.96
CA ILE A 296 3.54 -3.84 12.39
C ILE A 296 3.77 -2.68 11.42
N LEU A 297 2.83 -2.41 10.50
CA LEU A 297 2.95 -1.28 9.57
C LEU A 297 3.00 0.07 10.29
N GLN A 298 2.25 0.23 11.38
CA GLN A 298 2.29 1.44 12.21
C GLN A 298 3.64 1.60 12.93
N GLU A 299 4.19 0.52 13.50
CA GLU A 299 5.53 0.54 14.12
C GLU A 299 6.63 0.89 13.10
N LEU A 300 6.50 0.42 11.86
CA LEU A 300 7.43 0.71 10.78
C LEU A 300 7.33 2.17 10.29
N ASP A 301 6.13 2.76 10.30
CA ASP A 301 5.91 4.20 10.00
C ASP A 301 6.66 5.07 11.02
N GLU A 302 6.55 4.73 12.30
CA GLU A 302 7.27 5.43 13.37
C GLU A 302 8.80 5.29 13.28
N ASP A 303 9.30 4.10 12.95
CA ASP A 303 10.73 3.85 12.82
C ASP A 303 11.32 4.45 11.54
N ASP A 304 10.56 4.51 10.44
CA ASP A 304 10.92 5.24 9.23
C ASP A 304 11.22 6.71 9.53
N ASP A 305 10.30 7.34 10.26
CA ASP A 305 10.39 8.74 10.67
C ASP A 305 11.64 9.01 11.52
N LYS A 306 11.98 8.10 12.43
CA LYS A 306 13.22 8.18 13.23
C LYS A 306 14.45 8.09 12.36
N VAL A 307 14.55 7.07 11.50
CA VAL A 307 15.72 6.89 10.61
C VAL A 307 15.86 8.05 9.64
N THR A 308 14.75 8.59 9.14
CA THR A 308 14.72 9.78 8.29
C THR A 308 15.37 10.96 8.99
N ARG A 309 15.02 11.23 10.26
CA ARG A 309 15.60 12.31 11.06
C ARG A 309 17.06 12.06 11.40
N GLU A 310 17.40 10.87 11.90
CA GLU A 310 18.77 10.52 12.31
C GLU A 310 19.77 10.62 11.16
N LYS A 311 19.33 10.28 9.94
CA LYS A 311 20.17 10.35 8.74
C LYS A 311 20.03 11.68 7.97
N ASN A 312 19.37 12.69 8.55
CA ASN A 312 19.10 14.01 7.94
C ASN A 312 18.55 13.92 6.51
N ARG A 313 17.57 13.02 6.30
CA ARG A 313 16.97 12.76 4.99
C ARG A 313 15.72 13.61 4.79
N GLN A 314 15.45 13.93 3.52
CA GLN A 314 14.15 14.51 3.15
C GLN A 314 13.06 13.42 3.25
N PRO A 315 11.92 13.71 3.91
CA PRO A 315 10.82 12.76 4.03
C PRO A 315 10.36 12.24 2.67
N ASN A 316 10.11 10.94 2.57
CA ASN A 316 9.69 10.24 1.34
C ASN A 316 10.70 10.27 0.17
N GLN A 317 11.96 10.65 0.40
CA GLN A 317 12.98 10.78 -0.65
C GLN A 317 14.22 9.89 -0.42
N TRP A 318 14.04 8.74 0.22
CA TRP A 318 15.12 7.76 0.36
C TRP A 318 15.55 7.22 -1.01
N THR A 319 16.84 6.97 -1.19
CA THR A 319 17.34 6.32 -2.41
C THR A 319 16.87 4.86 -2.47
N ASN A 320 16.82 4.26 -3.66
CA ASN A 320 16.44 2.84 -3.78
C ASN A 320 17.39 1.90 -3.00
N GLU A 321 18.68 2.25 -2.94
CA GLU A 321 19.69 1.53 -2.17
C GLU A 321 19.38 1.60 -0.68
N ASP A 322 19.10 2.81 -0.17
CA ASP A 322 18.77 3.02 1.24
C ASP A 322 17.50 2.28 1.67
N GLN A 323 16.46 2.32 0.83
CA GLN A 323 15.20 1.63 1.09
C GLN A 323 15.41 0.12 1.23
N ARG A 324 16.33 -0.46 0.44
CA ARG A 324 16.60 -1.90 0.36
C ARG A 324 17.79 -2.35 1.22
N SER A 325 18.43 -1.43 1.95
CA SER A 325 19.64 -1.74 2.69
C SER A 325 19.39 -2.81 3.75
N VAL A 326 20.21 -3.86 3.75
CA VAL A 326 20.19 -4.92 4.77
C VAL A 326 20.49 -4.38 6.17
N ALA A 327 21.16 -3.22 6.26
CA ALA A 327 21.39 -2.55 7.54
C ALA A 327 20.09 -2.10 8.22
N ASN A 328 18.98 -2.03 7.50
CA ASN A 328 17.67 -1.73 8.09
C ASN A 328 17.02 -2.97 8.74
N ASN A 329 17.45 -4.20 8.41
CA ASN A 329 16.80 -5.43 8.90
C ASN A 329 16.61 -5.47 10.43
N PRO A 330 17.61 -5.07 11.25
CA PRO A 330 17.42 -5.03 12.69
C PRO A 330 16.33 -4.06 13.14
N ILE A 331 16.18 -2.91 12.46
CA ILE A 331 15.14 -1.91 12.76
C ILE A 331 13.77 -2.50 12.44
N LEU A 332 13.59 -3.05 11.24
CA LEU A 332 12.33 -3.67 10.83
C LEU A 332 11.92 -4.81 11.76
N MET A 333 12.86 -5.67 12.13
CA MET A 333 12.56 -6.82 13.00
C MET A 333 12.24 -6.39 14.43
N ARG A 334 12.89 -5.35 14.96
CA ARG A 334 12.49 -4.77 16.26
C ARG A 334 11.07 -4.22 16.20
N ALA A 335 10.65 -3.58 15.10
CA ALA A 335 9.26 -3.16 14.91
C ALA A 335 8.28 -4.35 14.93
N VAL A 336 8.63 -5.46 14.26
CA VAL A 336 7.85 -6.70 14.32
C VAL A 336 7.78 -7.25 15.75
N GLN A 337 8.90 -7.36 16.45
CA GLN A 337 8.93 -7.86 17.83
C GLN A 337 8.14 -6.95 18.79
N ARG A 338 8.20 -5.63 18.64
CA ARG A 338 7.39 -4.69 19.45
C ARG A 338 5.90 -4.87 19.19
N ALA A 339 5.50 -5.00 17.91
CA ALA A 339 4.12 -5.28 17.56
C ALA A 339 3.65 -6.61 18.17
N VAL A 340 4.41 -7.68 18.01
CA VAL A 340 4.10 -9.01 18.57
C VAL A 340 4.02 -8.95 20.10
N GLY A 341 4.96 -8.27 20.77
CA GLY A 341 4.96 -8.12 22.23
C GLY A 341 3.79 -7.30 22.77
N SER A 342 3.18 -6.44 21.94
CA SER A 342 1.95 -5.72 22.29
C SER A 342 0.71 -6.62 22.23
N PHE A 343 0.79 -7.75 21.52
CA PHE A 343 -0.23 -8.78 21.49
C PHE A 343 0.03 -9.75 22.64
N ARG A 344 -0.98 -10.06 23.45
CA ARG A 344 -0.86 -10.92 24.65
C ARG A 344 -0.73 -12.41 24.29
N ILE A 345 0.28 -12.76 23.48
CA ILE A 345 0.54 -14.11 22.99
C ILE A 345 1.65 -14.73 23.87
N SER A 346 1.28 -15.62 24.78
CA SER A 346 2.19 -16.19 25.78
C SER A 346 2.59 -17.63 25.48
N THR A 347 2.99 -17.92 24.24
CA THR A 347 3.51 -19.26 23.87
C THR A 347 5.03 -19.31 24.04
N PRO A 348 5.64 -20.47 24.35
CA PRO A 348 7.10 -20.61 24.41
C PRO A 348 7.80 -20.21 23.10
N GLU A 349 7.12 -20.40 21.96
CA GLU A 349 7.60 -19.99 20.64
C GLU A 349 7.74 -18.46 20.54
N VAL A 350 6.71 -17.70 20.93
CA VAL A 350 6.76 -16.23 20.92
C VAL A 350 7.80 -15.72 21.90
N VAL A 351 7.89 -16.29 23.11
CA VAL A 351 8.90 -15.90 24.11
C VAL A 351 10.31 -16.02 23.55
N ARG A 352 10.64 -17.14 22.87
CA ARG A 352 11.95 -17.32 22.23
C ARG A 352 12.17 -16.32 21.09
N PHE A 353 11.17 -16.11 20.23
CA PHE A 353 11.26 -15.16 19.13
C PHE A 353 11.51 -13.72 19.61
N LEU A 354 10.81 -13.28 20.66
CA LEU A 354 10.97 -11.95 21.24
C LEU A 354 12.33 -11.77 21.96
N ALA A 355 12.98 -12.86 22.36
CA ALA A 355 14.30 -12.83 22.99
C ALA A 355 15.46 -12.74 21.99
N LEU A 356 15.22 -12.93 20.68
CA LEU A 356 16.25 -12.76 19.66
C LEU A 356 16.67 -11.29 19.56
N ASP A 357 17.97 -11.02 19.50
CA ASP A 357 18.49 -9.68 19.18
C ASP A 357 18.73 -9.55 17.67
N PRO A 358 17.92 -8.78 16.94
CA PRO A 358 18.02 -8.70 15.48
C PRO A 358 19.34 -8.10 14.98
N ALA A 359 20.12 -7.44 15.84
CA ALA A 359 21.43 -6.87 15.49
C ALA A 359 22.61 -7.84 15.71
N SER A 360 22.39 -8.96 16.39
CA SER A 360 23.44 -9.94 16.64
C SER A 360 23.84 -10.66 15.33
N PRO A 361 25.13 -10.91 15.07
CA PRO A 361 25.55 -11.74 13.94
C PRO A 361 24.99 -13.15 14.11
N GLY A 362 24.39 -13.69 13.06
CA GLY A 362 23.75 -15.02 13.04
C GLY A 362 24.68 -16.15 12.64
#